data_AF-A0A9R1VY82-F1
#
_entry.id   AF-A0A9R1VY82-F1
#
_cell.length_a   1.000
_cell.length_b   1.000
_cell.length_c   1.000
_cell.angle_alpha   90.00
_cell.angle_beta   90.00
_cell.angle_gamma   90.00
#
_symmetry.space_group_name_H-M   'P 1'
#
loop_
_entity.id
_entity.type
_entity.pdbx_description
1 polymer ?
#
loop_
_entity_poly.entity_id
_entity_poly.type
_entity_poly.pdbx_seq_one_letter_code
_entity_poly.pdbx_strand_id
1 'polypeptide(L)'
;MGWVHDTDSEADVIAKGWVGVQSFLRSIWLDKNQKQLLQWPIEEIEMLHENEVIEGGSLHETQGITASQADVKMVTRLGIGR
;
A
#
# COMPACT_ATOMS: atom_id res chain seq x y z
N MET A 1 -0.05 13.44 6.84
CA MET A 1 1.34 13.00 7.09
C MET A 1 1.38 12.19 8.35
N GLY A 2 2.13 11.08 8.35
CA GLY A 2 2.30 10.23 9.52
C GLY A 2 3.70 9.67 9.56
N TRP A 3 4.31 9.73 10.73
CA TRP A 3 5.60 9.07 10.98
C TRP A 3 5.39 7.56 11.13
N VAL A 4 6.18 6.77 10.42
CA VAL A 4 6.27 5.33 10.56
C VAL A 4 7.59 5.03 11.26
N HIS A 5 7.50 4.51 12.49
CA HIS A 5 8.67 4.10 13.25
C HIS A 5 9.18 2.75 12.76
N ASP A 6 10.47 2.48 13.00
CA ASP A 6 11.05 1.17 12.73
C ASP A 6 10.55 0.12 13.72
N THR A 7 10.57 -1.13 13.27
CA THR A 7 10.31 -2.31 14.10
C THR A 7 11.55 -3.19 14.28
N ASP A 8 12.68 -2.74 13.74
CA ASP A 8 13.97 -3.43 13.80
C ASP A 8 14.61 -3.32 15.20
N SER A 9 15.69 -4.07 15.45
CA SER A 9 16.44 -3.93 16.70
C SER A 9 17.23 -2.62 16.75
N GLU A 10 17.57 -2.14 17.95
CA GLU A 10 18.41 -0.95 18.12
C GLU A 10 19.78 -1.11 17.45
N ALA A 11 20.37 -2.31 17.54
CA ALA A 11 21.63 -2.62 16.87
C ALA A 11 21.53 -2.47 15.35
N ASP A 12 20.42 -2.92 14.75
CA ASP A 12 20.18 -2.79 13.31
C ASP A 12 19.94 -1.33 12.90
N VAL A 13 19.22 -0.55 13.71
CA VAL A 13 19.00 0.89 13.49
C VAL A 13 20.33 1.65 13.53
N ILE A 14 21.19 1.33 14.50
CA ILE A 14 22.54 1.91 14.59
C ILE A 14 23.38 1.51 13.38
N ALA A 15 23.34 0.23 12.99
CA ALA A 15 24.10 -0.29 11.86
C ALA A 15 23.67 0.33 10.52
N LYS A 16 22.36 0.52 10.29
CA LYS A 16 21.84 1.14 9.06
C LYS A 16 22.00 2.67 9.05
N GLY A 17 22.11 3.31 10.23
CA GLY A 17 22.47 4.72 10.37
C GLY A 17 21.33 5.73 10.15
N TRP A 18 20.09 5.26 10.05
CA TRP A 18 18.89 6.10 9.94
C TRP A 18 17.70 5.42 10.65
N VAL A 19 16.67 6.21 11.01
CA VAL A 19 15.49 5.69 11.70
C VAL A 19 14.20 6.30 11.15
N GLY A 20 13.22 5.43 10.91
CA GLY A 20 11.85 5.77 10.50
C GLY A 20 11.69 6.44 9.15
N VAL A 21 10.44 6.49 8.67
CA VAL A 21 10.05 7.10 7.39
C VAL A 21 8.76 7.90 7.52
N GLN A 22 8.50 8.80 6.59
CA GLN A 22 7.17 9.38 6.42
C GLN A 22 6.32 8.43 5.59
N SER A 23 5.06 8.24 5.98
CA SER A 23 4.08 7.58 5.12
C SER A 23 3.79 8.42 3.88
N PHE A 24 3.36 7.76 2.80
CA PHE A 24 2.88 8.45 1.60
C PHE A 24 1.79 9.47 1.95
N LEU A 25 1.80 10.59 1.22
CA LEU A 25 0.76 11.59 1.29
C LEU A 25 -0.60 10.98 0.94
N ARG A 26 -1.62 11.33 1.72
CA ARG A 26 -2.99 10.86 1.52
C ARG A 26 -3.96 12.02 1.55
N SER A 27 -4.89 12.03 0.61
CA SER A 27 -6.11 12.82 0.68
C SER A 27 -7.01 12.25 1.78
N ILE A 28 -7.65 13.13 2.55
CA ILE A 28 -8.50 12.76 3.69
C ILE A 28 -9.85 13.47 3.56
N TRP A 29 -10.94 12.73 3.72
CA TRP A 29 -12.29 13.30 3.71
C TRP A 29 -13.24 12.50 4.60
N LEU A 30 -14.37 13.10 4.96
CA LEU A 30 -15.39 12.47 5.79
C LEU A 30 -16.18 11.43 4.97
N ASP A 31 -16.35 10.22 5.51
CA ASP A 31 -17.18 9.19 4.90
C ASP A 31 -18.65 9.63 4.85
N LYS A 32 -19.42 9.07 3.91
CA LYS A 32 -20.83 9.43 3.68
C LYS A 32 -21.71 9.26 4.92
N ASN A 33 -21.39 8.27 5.76
CA ASN A 33 -22.10 8.02 7.02
C ASN A 33 -21.67 8.96 8.17
N GLN A 34 -20.65 9.81 7.94
CA GLN A 34 -20.06 10.77 8.88
C GLN A 34 -19.49 10.17 10.16
N LYS A 35 -19.21 8.86 10.18
CA LYS A 35 -18.68 8.17 11.37
C LYS A 35 -17.17 7.94 11.33
N GLN A 36 -16.54 8.17 10.18
CA GLN A 36 -15.13 7.88 9.96
C GLN A 36 -14.53 8.77 8.87
N LEU A 37 -13.21 8.87 8.86
CA LEU A 37 -12.45 9.48 7.77
C LEU A 37 -12.02 8.40 6.79
N LEU A 38 -12.14 8.70 5.50
CA LEU A 38 -11.53 7.94 4.43
C LEU A 38 -10.18 8.56 4.08
N GLN A 39 -9.22 7.71 3.74
CA GLN A 39 -7.89 8.13 3.30
C GLN A 39 -7.54 7.38 2.02
N TRP A 40 -6.97 8.10 1.06
CA TRP A 40 -6.49 7.53 -0.20
C TRP A 40 -5.17 8.19 -0.56
N PRO A 41 -4.17 7.45 -1.10
CA PRO A 41 -2.97 8.07 -1.65
C PRO A 41 -3.33 9.23 -2.60
N ILE A 42 -2.53 10.29 -2.62
CA ILE A 42 -2.71 11.37 -3.59
C ILE A 42 -2.48 10.85 -5.02
N GLU A 43 -3.10 11.47 -6.01
CA GLU A 43 -3.07 11.01 -7.41
C GLU A 43 -1.66 10.99 -8.02
N GLU A 44 -0.76 11.83 -7.53
CA GLU A 44 0.62 11.92 -8.00
C GLU A 44 1.42 10.62 -7.77
N ILE A 45 0.98 9.73 -6.87
CA ILE A 45 1.62 8.42 -6.70
C ILE A 45 1.49 7.56 -7.96
N GLU A 46 0.42 7.73 -8.73
CA GLU A 46 0.16 6.97 -9.97
C GLU A 46 1.20 7.30 -11.05
N MET A 47 1.88 8.45 -10.95
CA MET A 47 2.98 8.82 -11.85
C MET A 47 4.23 7.94 -11.67
N LEU A 48 4.31 7.17 -10.58
CA LEU A 48 5.39 6.21 -10.32
C LEU A 48 5.13 4.82 -10.93
N HIS A 49 3.97 4.59 -11.54
CA HIS A 49 3.64 3.29 -12.14
C HIS A 49 4.43 3.08 -13.44
N GLU A 50 5.26 2.05 -13.48
CA GLU A 50 6.10 1.72 -14.64
C GLU A 50 5.41 0.76 -15.63
N ASN A 51 4.71 -0.24 -15.11
CA ASN A 51 3.95 -1.23 -15.87
C ASN A 51 2.77 -1.78 -15.05
N GLU A 52 1.81 -2.40 -15.75
CA GLU A 52 0.59 -2.95 -15.15
C GLU A 52 0.38 -4.39 -15.61
N VAL A 53 0.00 -5.26 -14.68
CA VAL A 53 -0.38 -6.65 -14.95
C VAL A 53 -1.76 -6.89 -14.33
N ILE A 54 -2.71 -7.36 -15.14
CA ILE A 54 -4.08 -7.65 -14.71
C ILE A 54 -4.29 -9.15 -14.73
N GLU A 55 -4.52 -9.72 -13.56
CA GLU A 55 -4.69 -11.17 -13.37
C GLU A 55 -5.97 -11.46 -12.57
N GLY A 56 -6.46 -12.69 -12.68
CA GLY A 56 -7.59 -13.19 -11.91
C GLY A 56 -7.51 -14.70 -11.76
N GLY A 57 -8.08 -15.23 -10.68
CA GLY A 57 -8.03 -16.66 -10.38
C GLY A 57 -7.73 -16.92 -8.91
N SER A 58 -7.35 -18.16 -8.61
CA SER A 58 -6.86 -18.58 -7.30
C SER A 58 -5.41 -18.10 -7.06
N LEU A 59 -4.66 -18.77 -6.17
CA LEU A 59 -3.22 -18.51 -5.97
C LEU A 59 -2.50 -18.44 -7.32
N HIS A 60 -1.96 -17.26 -7.63
CA HIS A 60 -1.24 -16.96 -8.86
C HIS A 60 -0.02 -16.12 -8.51
N GLU A 61 1.10 -16.42 -9.15
CA GLU A 61 2.33 -15.64 -9.02
C GLU A 61 2.35 -14.60 -10.14
N THR A 62 2.27 -13.32 -9.78
CA THR A 62 2.33 -12.22 -10.74
C THR A 62 3.76 -12.03 -11.22
N GLN A 63 3.98 -12.23 -12.51
CA GLN A 63 5.28 -12.10 -13.16
C GLN A 63 5.47 -10.71 -13.76
N GLY A 64 6.73 -10.29 -13.95
CA GLY A 64 7.06 -9.04 -14.66
C GLY A 64 6.86 -7.75 -13.85
N ILE A 65 6.64 -7.85 -12.54
CA ILE A 65 6.59 -6.71 -11.60
C ILE A 65 7.76 -6.79 -10.61
N THR A 66 8.36 -5.65 -10.26
CA THR A 66 9.34 -5.57 -9.18
C THR A 66 8.64 -5.68 -7.82
N ALA A 67 8.56 -6.88 -7.27
CA ALA A 67 7.75 -7.16 -6.07
C ALA A 67 8.09 -6.32 -4.82
N SER A 68 9.33 -5.82 -4.69
CA SER A 68 9.74 -4.97 -3.57
C SER A 68 9.20 -3.53 -3.64
N GLN A 69 8.69 -3.09 -4.80
CA GLN A 69 8.13 -1.77 -4.99
C GLN A 69 7.04 -1.82 -6.08
N ALA A 70 5.78 -1.94 -5.65
CA ALA A 70 4.62 -2.00 -6.53
C ALA A 70 3.37 -1.41 -5.84
N ASP A 71 2.41 -0.93 -6.62
CA ASP A 71 1.03 -0.67 -6.16
C ASP A 71 0.13 -1.83 -6.59
N VAL A 72 -0.69 -2.36 -5.68
CA VAL A 72 -1.48 -3.57 -5.90
C VAL A 72 -2.93 -3.32 -5.51
N LYS A 73 -3.82 -3.51 -6.47
CA LYS A 73 -5.27 -3.43 -6.28
C LYS A 73 -5.92 -4.80 -6.54
N MET A 74 -6.63 -5.30 -5.53
CA MET A 74 -7.37 -6.57 -5.63
C MET A 74 -8.85 -6.35 -5.37
N VAL A 75 -9.71 -6.97 -6.20
CA VAL A 75 -11.15 -7.02 -6.00
C VAL A 75 -11.57 -8.47 -5.93
N THR A 76 -12.15 -8.88 -4.80
CA THR A 76 -12.64 -10.25 -4.62
C THR A 76 -14.17 -10.29 -4.71
N ARG A 77 -14.69 -11.34 -5.35
CA ARG A 77 -16.12 -11.65 -5.33
C ARG A 77 -16.35 -12.84 -4.44
N LEU A 78 -17.06 -12.63 -3.33
CA LEU A 78 -17.52 -13.74 -2.50
C LEU A 78 -18.71 -14.43 -3.18
N GLY A 79 -18.55 -15.71 -3.49
CA GLY A 79 -19.65 -16.56 -3.93
C GLY A 79 -20.55 -16.87 -2.75
N ILE A 80 -21.80 -16.39 -2.78
CA ILE A 80 -22.82 -16.83 -1.82
C ILE A 80 -23.21 -18.24 -2.27
N GLY A 81 -22.82 -19.26 -1.49
CA GLY A 81 -23.28 -20.63 -1.71
C GLY A 81 -24.80 -20.67 -1.75
N ARG A 82 -25.37 -21.33 -2.77
CA ARG A 82 -26.75 -21.81 -2.71
C ARG A 82 -26.80 -23.08 -1.87
#